data_AF-A0A7C5CFB7-F1
#
_entry.id   AF-A0A7C5CFB7-F1
#
_cell.length_a   1.000
_cell.length_b   1.000
_cell.length_c   1.000
_cell.angle_alpha   90.00
_cell.angle_beta   90.00
_cell.angle_gamma   90.00
#
_symmetry.space_group_name_H-M   'P 1'
#
loop_
_entity.id
_entity.type
_entity.pdbx_description
1 polymer ?
#
loop_
_entity_poly.entity_id
_entity_poly.type
_entity_poly.pdbx_seq_one_letter_code
_entity_poly.pdbx_strand_id
1 'polypeptide(L)'
;MVKKLLIIMIGSGILLSQSHSNSLDIECIKCHKEQKIPSELIYRRYLMKYSDKQIIQKKMFKYLKNPKKENSIMPKQFFLKFPMKKRVDLNDTILKKDINEYIEFFDVKKRLVYPKF
;
A
#
# COMPACT_ATOMS: atom_id res chain seq x y z
N MET A 1 19.90 -2.61 -64.42
CA MET A 1 20.77 -2.36 -63.25
C MET A 1 20.09 -1.33 -62.37
N VAL A 2 19.27 -1.78 -61.41
CA VAL A 2 18.40 -0.90 -60.61
C VAL A 2 19.04 -0.69 -59.23
N LYS A 3 19.14 0.58 -58.85
CA LYS A 3 19.87 1.13 -57.71
C LYS A 3 19.46 0.49 -56.38
N LYS A 4 20.46 0.12 -55.56
CA LYS A 4 20.27 -0.30 -54.16
C LYS A 4 19.75 0.89 -53.35
N LEU A 5 18.56 0.77 -52.78
CA LEU A 5 18.01 1.75 -51.83
C LEU A 5 18.36 1.30 -50.42
N LEU A 6 19.35 1.95 -49.80
CA LEU A 6 19.69 1.78 -48.39
C LEU A 6 18.75 2.67 -47.56
N ILE A 7 17.77 2.06 -46.91
CA ILE A 7 16.90 2.75 -45.95
C ILE A 7 17.62 2.69 -44.59
N ILE A 8 18.21 3.81 -44.19
CA ILE A 8 18.74 4.02 -42.84
C ILE A 8 17.55 4.38 -41.95
N MET A 9 17.02 3.39 -41.22
CA MET A 9 16.01 3.59 -40.18
C MET A 9 16.67 4.21 -38.94
N ILE A 10 16.72 5.54 -38.89
CA ILE A 10 16.99 6.29 -37.67
C ILE A 10 15.76 6.13 -36.76
N GLY A 11 15.75 5.04 -36.00
CA GLY A 11 14.79 4.83 -34.93
C GLY A 11 15.11 5.78 -33.78
N SER A 12 14.45 6.94 -33.75
CA SER A 12 14.36 7.79 -32.57
C SER A 12 13.91 6.94 -31.38
N GLY A 13 14.81 6.73 -30.43
CA GLY A 13 14.51 6.12 -29.14
C GLY A 13 13.56 7.04 -28.39
N ILE A 14 12.26 6.82 -28.54
CA ILE A 14 11.26 7.33 -27.62
C ILE A 14 11.53 6.59 -26.31
N LEU A 15 12.29 7.23 -25.43
CA LEU A 15 12.31 6.90 -24.01
C LEU A 15 10.88 7.13 -23.50
N LEU A 16 10.07 6.08 -23.54
CA LEU A 16 8.87 5.99 -22.74
C LEU A 16 9.34 6.03 -21.28
N SER A 17 9.44 7.24 -20.72
CA SER A 17 9.43 7.43 -19.28
C SER A 17 8.17 6.73 -18.78
N GLN A 18 8.34 5.58 -18.13
CA GLN A 18 7.27 4.99 -17.36
C GLN A 18 6.97 5.98 -16.24
N SER A 19 6.04 6.90 -16.50
CA SER A 19 5.39 7.63 -15.44
C SER A 19 4.77 6.57 -14.55
N HIS A 20 5.37 6.34 -13.38
CA HIS A 20 4.73 5.60 -12.31
C HIS A 20 3.56 6.47 -11.83
N SER A 21 2.49 6.47 -12.62
CA SER A 21 1.27 7.21 -12.33
C SER A 21 0.76 6.70 -10.98
N ASN A 22 0.59 7.63 -10.04
CA ASN A 22 0.00 7.49 -8.71
C ASN A 22 -0.55 6.09 -8.40
N SER A 23 0.23 5.30 -7.64
CA SER A 23 -0.06 3.97 -7.09
C SER A 23 -1.26 3.93 -6.11
N LEU A 24 -2.23 4.83 -6.25
CA LEU A 24 -3.34 5.03 -5.31
C LEU A 24 -4.34 3.85 -5.30
N ASP A 25 -4.19 2.91 -6.23
CA ASP A 25 -4.65 1.53 -6.09
C ASP A 25 -3.56 0.69 -5.42
N ILE A 26 -3.19 1.05 -4.18
CA ILE A 26 -2.40 0.17 -3.33
C ILE A 26 -3.17 -1.15 -3.32
N GLU A 27 -2.53 -2.24 -3.72
CA GLU A 27 -3.14 -3.57 -3.80
C GLU A 27 -3.93 -3.94 -2.52
N CYS A 28 -3.50 -3.39 -1.38
CA CYS A 28 -4.19 -3.41 -0.10
C CYS A 28 -5.64 -2.87 -0.14
N ILE A 29 -5.86 -1.69 -0.74
CA ILE A 29 -7.14 -0.98 -0.74
C ILE A 29 -8.17 -1.71 -1.58
N LYS A 30 -7.78 -2.33 -2.69
CA LYS A 30 -8.68 -3.10 -3.55
C LYS A 30 -9.39 -4.21 -2.76
N CYS A 31 -8.60 -5.09 -2.14
CA CYS A 31 -9.14 -6.18 -1.33
C CYS A 31 -9.93 -5.65 -0.12
N HIS A 32 -9.47 -4.58 0.52
CA HIS A 32 -10.17 -3.99 1.66
C HIS A 32 -11.54 -3.40 1.27
N LYS A 33 -11.68 -2.80 0.08
CA LYS A 33 -12.96 -2.32 -0.46
C LYS A 33 -13.90 -3.49 -0.75
N GLU A 34 -13.43 -4.51 -1.47
CA GLU A 34 -14.21 -5.70 -1.82
C GLU A 34 -14.76 -6.43 -0.58
N GLN A 35 -13.92 -6.59 0.44
CA GLN A 35 -14.27 -7.26 1.70
C GLN A 35 -14.93 -6.32 2.72
N LYS A 36 -15.16 -5.05 2.37
CA LYS A 36 -15.72 -4.01 3.24
C LYS A 36 -14.97 -3.88 4.57
N ILE A 37 -13.66 -4.07 4.54
CA ILE A 37 -12.76 -3.94 5.69
C ILE A 37 -12.62 -2.45 6.04
N PRO A 38 -12.88 -2.04 7.29
CA PRO A 38 -12.82 -0.64 7.69
C PRO A 38 -11.37 -0.18 7.92
N SER A 39 -10.62 0.06 6.84
CA SER A 39 -9.20 0.43 6.87
C SER A 39 -8.88 1.63 7.75
N GLU A 40 -9.70 2.67 7.71
CA GLU A 40 -9.51 3.84 8.54
C GLU A 40 -9.60 3.52 10.04
N LEU A 41 -10.57 2.68 10.43
CA LEU A 41 -10.72 2.24 11.81
C LEU A 41 -9.53 1.38 12.25
N ILE A 42 -9.02 0.52 11.36
CA ILE A 42 -7.83 -0.30 11.61
C ILE A 42 -6.62 0.61 11.86
N TYR A 43 -6.37 1.58 10.97
CA TYR A 43 -5.28 2.52 11.12
C TYR A 43 -5.42 3.36 12.40
N ARG A 44 -6.62 3.87 12.70
CA ARG A 44 -6.90 4.61 13.94
C ARG A 44 -6.54 3.78 15.18
N ARG A 45 -6.84 2.48 15.20
CA ARG A 45 -6.46 1.61 16.32
C ARG A 45 -4.94 1.46 16.45
N TYR A 46 -4.22 1.34 15.34
CA TYR A 46 -2.76 1.36 15.34
C TYR A 46 -2.21 2.68 15.90
N LEU A 47 -2.75 3.80 15.43
CA LEU A 47 -2.36 5.14 15.87
C LEU A 47 -2.58 5.32 17.38
N MET A 48 -3.76 4.96 17.88
CA MET A 48 -4.10 5.06 19.32
C MET A 48 -3.22 4.16 20.20
N LYS A 49 -2.73 3.02 19.68
CA LYS A 49 -1.92 2.08 20.47
C LYS A 49 -0.44 2.43 20.49
N TYR A 50 0.10 2.98 19.41
CA TYR A 50 1.55 3.10 19.23
C TYR A 50 2.05 4.54 19.03
N SER A 51 1.20 5.48 18.61
CA SER A 51 1.50 6.91 18.40
C SER A 51 2.72 7.25 17.53
N ASP A 52 3.38 6.26 16.92
CA ASP A 52 4.59 6.41 16.12
C ASP A 52 4.48 5.60 14.81
N LYS A 53 4.73 6.27 13.68
CA LYS A 53 4.58 5.67 12.35
C LYS A 53 5.55 4.51 12.10
N GLN A 54 6.79 4.58 12.59
CA GLN A 54 7.78 3.52 12.41
C GLN A 54 7.39 2.28 13.21
N ILE A 55 6.88 2.45 14.43
CA ILE A 55 6.34 1.35 15.23
C ILE A 55 5.12 0.74 14.55
N ILE A 56 4.19 1.56 14.05
CA ILE A 56 3.01 1.08 13.31
C ILE A 56 3.43 0.24 12.10
N GLN A 57 4.35 0.75 11.28
CA GLN A 57 4.89 0.03 10.12
C GLN A 57 5.47 -1.32 10.54
N LYS A 58 6.33 -1.36 11.56
CA LYS A 58 6.94 -2.59 12.07
C LYS A 58 5.90 -3.60 12.55
N LYS A 59 4.82 -3.15 13.20
CA LYS A 59 3.73 -4.01 13.68
C LYS A 59 2.88 -4.57 12.55
N MET A 60 2.52 -3.73 11.56
CA MET A 60 1.83 -4.17 10.35
C MET A 60 2.67 -5.19 9.57
N PHE A 61 3.96 -4.92 9.38
CA PHE A 61 4.90 -5.82 8.71
C PHE A 61 4.95 -7.19 9.38
N LYS A 62 5.13 -7.22 10.72
CA LYS A 62 5.14 -8.47 11.49
C LYS A 62 3.83 -9.24 11.33
N TYR A 63 2.68 -8.56 11.38
CA TYR A 63 1.38 -9.20 11.17
C TYR A 63 1.24 -9.77 9.76
N LEU A 64 1.63 -9.04 8.72
CA LEU A 64 1.49 -9.50 7.33
C LEU A 64 2.40 -10.70 7.00
N LYS A 65 3.56 -10.80 7.64
CA LYS A 65 4.46 -11.96 7.52
C LYS A 65 4.01 -13.18 8.33
N ASN A 66 3.29 -12.98 9.44
CA ASN A 66 2.78 -14.07 10.28
C ASN A 66 1.38 -13.74 10.83
N PRO A 67 0.35 -13.76 9.97
CA PRO A 67 -0.98 -13.34 10.35
C PRO A 67 -1.63 -14.40 11.24
N LYS A 68 -1.63 -14.13 12.54
CA LYS A 68 -2.34 -14.90 13.58
C LYS A 68 -3.18 -13.97 14.43
N LYS A 69 -4.26 -14.49 15.03
CA LYS A 69 -5.17 -13.68 15.87
C LYS A 69 -4.39 -13.01 17.01
N GLU A 70 -3.47 -13.71 17.66
CA GLU A 70 -2.62 -13.14 18.72
C GLU A 70 -1.64 -12.05 18.24
N ASN A 71 -1.31 -12.04 16.95
CA ASN A 71 -0.42 -11.05 16.34
C ASN A 71 -1.18 -9.87 15.73
N SER A 72 -2.52 -9.89 15.73
CA SER A 72 -3.33 -8.83 15.16
C SER A 72 -3.55 -7.69 16.14
N ILE A 73 -3.70 -6.49 15.60
CA ILE A 73 -4.22 -5.33 16.34
C ILE A 73 -5.74 -5.44 16.59
N MET A 74 -6.44 -6.28 15.81
CA MET A 74 -7.89 -6.42 15.86
C MET A 74 -8.33 -7.38 16.98
N PRO A 75 -9.46 -7.11 17.64
CA PRO A 75 -10.02 -8.02 18.64
C PRO A 75 -10.49 -9.33 17.98
N LYS A 76 -10.55 -10.42 18.76
CA LYS A 76 -10.93 -11.75 18.25
C LYS A 76 -12.28 -11.75 17.49
N GLN A 77 -13.23 -10.93 17.94
CA GLN A 77 -14.57 -10.79 17.36
C GLN A 77 -14.55 -10.19 15.95
N PHE A 78 -13.52 -9.41 15.59
CA PHE A 78 -13.35 -8.88 14.24
C PHE A 78 -13.32 -10.01 13.20
N PHE A 79 -12.70 -11.13 13.56
CA PHE A 79 -12.54 -12.30 12.70
C PHE A 79 -13.80 -13.19 12.61
N LEU A 80 -14.89 -12.81 13.29
CA LEU A 80 -16.21 -13.42 13.05
C LEU A 80 -16.85 -12.87 11.77
N LYS A 81 -16.47 -11.64 11.37
CA LYS A 81 -17.03 -10.93 10.21
C LYS A 81 -16.05 -10.83 9.04
N PHE A 82 -14.77 -10.66 9.33
CA PHE A 82 -13.74 -10.46 8.30
C PHE A 82 -12.78 -11.65 8.26
N PRO A 83 -12.37 -12.09 7.06
CA PRO A 83 -11.47 -13.21 6.93
C PRO A 83 -10.11 -12.92 7.55
N MET A 84 -9.44 -13.96 8.05
CA MET A 84 -8.05 -13.86 8.46
C MET A 84 -7.18 -13.56 7.24
N LYS A 85 -6.25 -12.61 7.35
CA LYS A 85 -5.34 -12.30 6.26
C LYS A 85 -4.42 -13.51 6.00
N LYS A 86 -4.26 -13.89 4.73
CA LYS A 86 -3.22 -14.85 4.32
C LYS A 86 -1.83 -14.20 4.41
N ARG A 87 -0.81 -15.00 4.75
CA ARG A 87 0.59 -14.55 4.75
C ARG A 87 0.94 -13.86 3.43
N VAL A 88 1.68 -12.77 3.52
CA VAL A 88 2.17 -12.02 2.36
C VAL A 88 3.58 -12.48 2.03
N ASP A 89 3.76 -13.04 0.84
CA ASP A 89 5.04 -13.52 0.31
C ASP A 89 5.66 -12.51 -0.66
N LEU A 90 5.68 -11.24 -0.25
CA LEU A 90 6.41 -10.17 -0.94
C LEU A 90 7.81 -10.01 -0.36
N ASN A 91 8.72 -9.47 -1.17
CA ASN A 91 10.02 -8.98 -0.73
C ASN A 91 9.85 -7.95 0.41
N ASP A 92 10.73 -7.99 1.40
CA ASP A 92 10.62 -7.17 2.60
C ASP A 92 10.65 -5.66 2.32
N THR A 93 11.45 -5.22 1.34
CA THR A 93 11.55 -3.81 0.97
C THR A 93 10.26 -3.33 0.32
N ILE A 94 9.70 -4.14 -0.59
CA ILE A 94 8.43 -3.84 -1.27
C ILE A 94 7.30 -3.78 -0.23
N LEU A 95 7.20 -4.80 0.64
CA LEU A 95 6.16 -4.84 1.66
C LEU A 95 6.23 -3.64 2.62
N LYS A 96 7.43 -3.22 3.03
CA LYS A 96 7.60 -2.02 3.87
C LYS A 96 7.18 -0.75 3.13
N LYS A 97 7.48 -0.63 1.84
CA LYS A 97 7.04 0.48 1.00
C LYS A 97 5.52 0.54 0.94
N ASP A 98 4.85 -0.57 0.64
CA ASP A 98 3.38 -0.63 0.54
C ASP A 98 2.69 -0.29 1.86
N ILE A 99 3.25 -0.74 3.00
CA ILE A 99 2.76 -0.39 4.34
C ILE A 99 2.91 1.12 4.60
N ASN A 100 4.02 1.73 4.17
CA ASN A 100 4.21 3.17 4.33
C ASN A 100 3.18 3.95 3.50
N GLU A 101 2.93 3.53 2.26
CA GLU A 101 1.91 4.15 1.42
C GLU A 101 0.52 4.04 2.07
N TYR A 102 0.19 2.87 2.64
CA TYR A 102 -1.06 2.68 3.41
C TYR A 102 -1.15 3.62 4.62
N ILE A 103 -0.08 3.73 5.41
CA ILE A 103 -0.03 4.63 6.57
C ILE A 103 -0.22 6.09 6.14
N GLU A 104 0.49 6.51 5.09
CA GLU A 104 0.41 7.87 4.55
C GLU A 104 -0.95 8.20 3.92
N PHE A 105 -1.65 7.20 3.40
CA PHE A 105 -3.00 7.35 2.86
C PHE A 105 -4.03 7.62 3.97
N PHE A 106 -3.91 6.94 5.12
CA PHE A 106 -4.86 7.10 6.25
C PHE A 106 -4.43 8.12 7.31
N ASP A 107 -3.21 8.66 7.21
CA ASP A 107 -2.68 9.57 8.21
C ASP A 107 -3.60 10.78 8.45
N VAL A 108 -3.90 11.02 9.71
CA VAL A 108 -4.86 12.04 10.16
C VAL A 108 -4.31 13.45 9.98
N LYS A 109 -2.98 13.62 9.91
CA LYS A 109 -2.35 14.94 9.72
C LYS A 109 -2.80 15.64 8.43
N LYS A 110 -3.16 14.89 7.38
CA LYS A 110 -3.71 15.45 6.14
C LYS A 110 -5.18 15.91 6.25
N ARG A 111 -5.84 15.61 7.37
CA ARG A 111 -7.26 15.87 7.64
C ARG A 111 -7.51 16.90 8.74
N LEU A 112 -6.46 17.34 9.44
CA LEU A 112 -6.51 18.46 10.37
C LEU A 112 -6.31 19.77 9.58
N VAL A 113 -7.37 20.25 8.94
CA VAL A 113 -7.38 21.60 8.38
C VAL A 113 -7.77 22.54 9.51
N TYR A 114 -6.84 23.39 9.95
CA TYR A 114 -7.17 24.45 10.90
C TYR A 114 -7.99 25.52 10.14
N PRO A 115 -9.22 25.86 10.57
CA PRO A 115 -9.93 26.98 9.96
C PRO A 115 -9.08 28.24 10.18
N LYS A 116 -8.69 28.90 9.08
CA LYS A 116 -8.11 30.23 9.18
C LYS A 116 -9.24 31.18 9.61
N PHE A 117 -9.10 31.78 10.79
CA PHE A 117 -9.95 32.87 11.26
C PHE A 117 -9.51 34.19 10.64
#